data_AF-A0A1N7EYY7-F1
#
_entry.id   AF-A0A1N7EYY7-F1
#
_cell.length_a   1.000
_cell.length_b   1.000
_cell.length_c   1.000
_cell.angle_alpha   90.00
_cell.angle_beta   90.00
_cell.angle_gamma   90.00
#
_symmetry.space_group_name_H-M   'P 1'
#
loop_
_entity.id
_entity.type
_entity.pdbx_description
1 polymer ?
#
loop_
_entity_poly.entity_id
_entity_poly.type
_entity_poly.pdbx_seq_one_letter_code
_entity_poly.pdbx_strand_id
1 'polypeptide(L)'
;MSFRYMKEILITPSIGLFKCVELFEIIGIKNKQFPFNIFTLAIAQELELDLINEEKVTPHPIQLKKDKSLKFGIFRSVLSIDDFLDRASNLDNGQWKNNQKKQLSCGKLRSIPNVYVPALERGKNEFLGLLKNNFFGGPHLFEWFDESKEYVQGLMENHLALIELSEELQKYLPIKIGSHSDRLGNFIVQIPCSSVAFQIKRRDRESHQLISNLSINPTIIKPLNLTGIFWREINGSIIDFQKLPLTLGENPIPFKQINGTGYYTVWDEDKQVICSGGMIRSVMESMNFSISMQESNQRIFKLPNGQEQRISISIQASQSQIGKSSKDYRDWVANRLIKFEKQELHDSLKLRQFKQNMREEALAFIRKLIKRYGKNGIYLWDLYLNSRDLLETVFFNPYANTPIKALTGLKTLGESNAKTLYKSELEQATIENGWLDLIFLNADKSKVGDFHDRFIIFPKNQDSSARAWSLGTSVNSLGTSHHIIQEVEDGQIVADVFEEMWEQSIVNKENIIWKSESS
;
A
#
# COMPACT_ATOMS: atom_id res chain seq x y z
N MET A 1 -16.81 0.56 -24.96
CA MET A 1 -16.90 2.01 -24.69
C MET A 1 -15.50 2.64 -24.64
N SER A 2 -14.56 2.02 -23.91
CA SER A 2 -13.16 2.47 -23.75
C SER A 2 -12.38 2.69 -25.07
N PHE A 3 -12.48 1.75 -26.03
CA PHE A 3 -11.70 1.82 -27.28
C PHE A 3 -12.04 3.00 -28.21
N ARG A 4 -13.32 3.38 -28.32
CA ARG A 4 -13.74 4.56 -29.11
C ARG A 4 -13.20 5.85 -28.48
N TYR A 5 -13.33 5.97 -27.16
CA TYR A 5 -12.83 7.12 -26.43
C TYR A 5 -11.30 7.24 -26.56
N MET A 6 -10.57 6.12 -26.54
CA MET A 6 -9.12 6.11 -26.81
C MET A 6 -8.76 6.74 -28.16
N LYS A 7 -9.51 6.39 -29.24
CA LYS A 7 -9.30 7.00 -30.57
C LYS A 7 -9.54 8.50 -30.55
N GLU A 8 -10.61 8.94 -29.88
CA GLU A 8 -10.95 10.36 -29.75
C GLU A 8 -9.84 11.13 -29.00
N ILE A 9 -9.30 10.54 -27.92
CA ILE A 9 -8.21 11.13 -27.13
C ILE A 9 -6.90 11.23 -27.92
N LEU A 10 -6.52 10.19 -28.70
CA LEU A 10 -5.30 10.19 -29.52
C LEU A 10 -5.28 11.29 -30.60
N ILE A 11 -6.44 11.75 -31.05
CA ILE A 11 -6.54 12.81 -32.07
C ILE A 11 -6.85 14.18 -31.47
N THR A 12 -6.93 14.30 -30.13
CA THR A 12 -7.33 15.53 -29.46
C THR A 12 -6.13 16.47 -29.25
N PRO A 13 -6.11 17.65 -29.92
CA PRO A 13 -4.94 18.54 -29.88
C PRO A 13 -4.64 19.12 -28.49
N SER A 14 -5.64 19.26 -27.62
CA SER A 14 -5.43 19.74 -26.25
C SER A 14 -4.73 18.72 -25.34
N ILE A 15 -4.67 17.45 -25.76
CA ILE A 15 -3.94 16.39 -25.07
C ILE A 15 -2.53 16.27 -25.63
N GLY A 16 -2.40 16.06 -26.94
CA GLY A 16 -1.12 15.82 -27.58
C GLY A 16 -1.23 15.78 -29.10
N LEU A 17 -0.10 16.02 -29.77
CA LEU A 17 0.03 15.87 -31.22
C LEU A 17 0.77 14.57 -31.53
N PHE A 18 0.13 13.44 -31.22
CA PHE A 18 0.76 12.12 -31.33
C PHE A 18 0.96 11.70 -32.79
N LYS A 19 2.10 11.08 -33.06
CA LYS A 19 2.48 10.55 -34.38
C LYS A 19 2.58 9.03 -34.40
N CYS A 20 3.05 8.44 -33.30
CA CYS A 20 3.26 7.00 -33.21
C CYS A 20 3.02 6.48 -31.78
N VAL A 21 3.05 5.16 -31.64
CA VAL A 21 2.95 4.46 -30.36
C VAL A 21 4.22 3.65 -30.15
N GLU A 22 4.92 3.94 -29.06
CA GLU A 22 6.04 3.14 -28.57
C GLU A 22 5.50 2.03 -27.66
N LEU A 23 5.77 0.78 -27.99
CA LEU A 23 5.23 -0.39 -27.32
C LEU A 23 6.36 -1.20 -26.68
N PHE A 24 6.24 -1.45 -25.38
CA PHE A 24 7.09 -2.33 -24.59
C PHE A 24 6.33 -3.59 -24.19
N GLU A 25 6.80 -4.74 -24.64
CA GLU A 25 6.22 -6.06 -24.33
C GLU A 25 7.19 -6.84 -23.45
N ILE A 26 6.74 -7.23 -22.27
CA ILE A 26 7.44 -8.17 -21.39
C ILE A 26 6.82 -9.54 -21.62
N ILE A 27 7.59 -10.43 -22.25
CA ILE A 27 7.10 -11.72 -22.71
C ILE A 27 7.75 -12.84 -21.90
N GLY A 28 6.92 -13.72 -21.34
CA GLY A 28 7.32 -14.91 -20.60
C GLY A 28 7.36 -16.16 -21.48
N ILE A 29 8.26 -17.09 -21.14
CA ILE A 29 8.38 -18.41 -21.76
C ILE A 29 8.57 -19.43 -20.64
N LYS A 30 7.61 -20.34 -20.48
CA LYS A 30 7.65 -21.41 -19.47
C LYS A 30 7.78 -22.77 -20.13
N ASN A 31 8.78 -23.58 -19.77
CA ASN A 31 8.91 -25.00 -20.15
C ASN A 31 8.61 -25.34 -21.64
N LYS A 32 9.04 -24.50 -22.60
CA LYS A 32 8.79 -24.65 -24.05
C LYS A 32 7.32 -24.52 -24.49
N GLN A 33 6.44 -23.96 -23.66
CA GLN A 33 5.10 -23.53 -24.06
C GLN A 33 5.16 -22.29 -24.97
N PHE A 34 4.02 -21.95 -25.57
CA PHE A 34 3.86 -20.71 -26.33
C PHE A 34 4.22 -19.50 -25.46
N PRO A 35 4.90 -18.48 -26.02
CA PRO A 35 5.19 -17.25 -25.28
C PRO A 35 3.89 -16.59 -24.80
N PHE A 36 3.94 -15.99 -23.61
CA PHE A 36 2.78 -15.36 -22.98
C PHE A 36 3.09 -13.94 -22.53
N ASN A 37 2.05 -13.11 -22.42
CA ASN A 37 2.20 -11.74 -21.92
C ASN A 37 2.42 -11.74 -20.41
N ILE A 38 3.54 -11.20 -19.94
CA ILE A 38 3.74 -10.87 -18.52
C ILE A 38 3.20 -9.48 -18.24
N PHE A 39 3.48 -8.51 -19.12
CA PHE A 39 2.98 -7.13 -19.03
C PHE A 39 3.29 -6.39 -20.33
N THR A 40 2.35 -5.56 -20.79
CA THR A 40 2.54 -4.73 -21.98
C THR A 40 2.20 -3.27 -21.69
N LEU A 41 3.10 -2.36 -22.07
CA LEU A 41 2.94 -0.91 -21.94
C LEU A 41 3.09 -0.25 -23.31
N ALA A 42 2.02 0.36 -23.80
CA ALA A 42 1.99 1.17 -25.02
C ALA A 42 1.96 2.66 -24.64
N ILE A 43 2.75 3.50 -25.30
CA ILE A 43 2.88 4.92 -24.97
C ILE A 43 2.78 5.75 -26.24
N ALA A 44 1.81 6.66 -26.30
CA ALA A 44 1.70 7.59 -27.43
C ALA A 44 2.84 8.62 -27.41
N GLN A 45 3.45 8.88 -28.57
CA GLN A 45 4.60 9.76 -28.74
C GLN A 45 4.30 10.85 -29.77
N GLU A 46 4.70 12.09 -29.49
CA GLU A 46 4.65 13.21 -30.46
C GLU A 46 5.88 13.21 -31.38
N LEU A 47 6.99 12.63 -30.92
CA LEU A 47 8.22 12.55 -31.71
C LEU A 47 8.02 11.57 -32.86
N GLU A 48 8.47 11.99 -34.03
CA GLU A 48 8.51 11.12 -35.19
C GLU A 48 9.69 10.16 -35.03
N LEU A 49 9.37 8.97 -34.51
CA LEU A 49 10.31 7.88 -34.36
C LEU A 49 10.23 7.00 -35.61
N ASP A 50 11.38 6.51 -36.07
CA ASP A 50 11.40 5.51 -37.13
C ASP A 50 10.55 4.30 -36.71
N LEU A 51 9.75 3.80 -37.64
CA LEU A 51 8.96 2.60 -37.39
C LEU A 51 9.91 1.44 -37.14
N ILE A 52 9.82 0.89 -35.93
CA ILE A 52 10.63 -0.23 -35.48
C ILE A 52 9.70 -1.41 -35.34
N ASN A 53 9.85 -2.39 -36.24
CA ASN A 53 9.09 -3.63 -36.16
C ASN A 53 9.34 -4.32 -34.82
N GLU A 54 10.60 -4.54 -34.44
CA GLU A 54 10.94 -5.12 -33.15
C GLU A 54 12.42 -4.86 -32.81
N GLU A 55 12.67 -4.39 -31.61
CA GLU A 55 13.98 -4.23 -31.00
C GLU A 55 14.02 -5.07 -29.72
N LYS A 56 15.01 -5.95 -29.61
CA LYS A 56 15.23 -6.74 -28.39
C LYS A 56 15.98 -5.88 -27.39
N VAL A 57 15.26 -5.35 -26.40
CA VAL A 57 15.86 -4.58 -25.29
C VAL A 57 16.74 -5.50 -24.43
N THR A 58 16.29 -6.73 -24.20
CA THR A 58 17.13 -7.79 -23.63
C THR A 58 17.79 -8.58 -24.75
N PRO A 59 19.14 -8.67 -24.83
CA PRO A 59 19.83 -9.40 -25.90
C PRO A 59 19.41 -10.88 -26.00
N HIS A 60 19.21 -11.51 -24.84
CA HIS A 60 18.75 -12.89 -24.69
C HIS A 60 17.68 -12.98 -23.60
N PRO A 61 16.76 -13.97 -23.67
CA PRO A 61 15.80 -14.21 -22.59
C PRO A 61 16.51 -14.48 -21.26
N ILE A 62 16.13 -13.74 -20.22
CA ILE A 62 16.68 -13.84 -18.87
C ILE A 62 15.95 -14.95 -18.12
N GLN A 63 16.70 -15.92 -17.60
CA GLN A 63 16.17 -17.00 -16.77
C GLN A 63 16.14 -16.56 -15.31
N LEU A 64 14.98 -16.69 -14.64
CA LEU A 64 14.90 -16.44 -13.20
C LEU A 64 15.59 -17.57 -12.42
N LYS A 65 16.33 -17.22 -11.37
CA LYS A 65 17.00 -18.17 -10.45
C LYS A 65 15.99 -18.81 -9.51
N LYS A 66 14.99 -18.03 -9.05
CA LYS A 66 13.94 -18.45 -8.11
C LYS A 66 12.79 -19.21 -8.78
N ASP A 67 12.68 -19.11 -10.11
CA ASP A 67 11.86 -20.00 -10.95
C ASP A 67 12.63 -20.38 -12.23
N LYS A 68 13.35 -21.51 -12.15
CA LYS A 68 14.14 -22.04 -13.28
C LYS A 68 13.29 -22.53 -14.46
N SER A 69 11.96 -22.60 -14.31
CA SER A 69 11.06 -22.94 -15.41
C SER A 69 10.75 -21.75 -16.32
N LEU A 70 10.98 -20.53 -15.83
CA LEU A 70 10.53 -19.30 -16.45
C LEU A 70 11.68 -18.42 -16.96
N LYS A 71 11.63 -18.12 -18.26
CA LYS A 71 12.44 -17.09 -18.90
C LYS A 71 11.56 -15.92 -19.30
N PHE A 72 12.11 -14.72 -19.32
CA PHE A 72 11.43 -13.56 -19.88
C PHE A 72 12.33 -12.75 -20.80
N GLY A 73 11.73 -11.97 -21.70
CA GLY A 73 12.42 -11.01 -22.55
C GLY A 73 11.63 -9.72 -22.67
N ILE A 74 12.33 -8.63 -22.97
CA ILE A 74 11.75 -7.30 -23.18
C ILE A 74 11.94 -6.93 -24.65
N PHE A 75 10.83 -6.56 -25.28
CA PHE A 75 10.76 -6.17 -26.67
C PHE A 75 10.21 -4.76 -26.78
N ARG A 76 10.83 -3.95 -27.63
CA ARG A 76 10.40 -2.58 -27.94
C ARG A 76 10.00 -2.52 -29.41
N SER A 77 8.96 -1.77 -29.73
CA SER A 77 8.56 -1.48 -31.10
C SER A 77 7.94 -0.10 -31.21
N VAL A 78 7.93 0.44 -32.42
CA VAL A 78 7.32 1.74 -32.73
C VAL A 78 6.35 1.52 -33.88
N LEU A 79 5.08 1.74 -33.61
CA LEU A 79 3.97 1.50 -34.53
C LEU A 79 3.33 2.81 -34.95
N SER A 80 2.75 2.84 -36.15
CA SER A 80 1.78 3.88 -36.50
C SER A 80 0.57 3.78 -35.57
N ILE A 81 -0.13 4.90 -35.38
CA ILE A 81 -1.34 4.93 -34.55
C ILE A 81 -2.39 3.95 -35.10
N ASP A 82 -2.58 3.92 -36.41
CA ASP A 82 -3.55 3.04 -37.06
C ASP A 82 -3.20 1.56 -36.88
N ASP A 83 -1.93 1.17 -37.08
CA ASP A 83 -1.48 -0.21 -36.87
C ASP A 83 -1.67 -0.66 -35.41
N PHE A 84 -1.40 0.24 -34.45
CA PHE A 84 -1.63 -0.04 -33.04
C PHE A 84 -3.12 -0.23 -32.73
N LEU A 85 -3.98 0.67 -33.24
CA LEU A 85 -5.43 0.60 -33.04
C LEU A 85 -6.01 -0.69 -33.62
N ASP A 86 -5.61 -1.07 -34.82
CA ASP A 86 -6.08 -2.30 -35.46
C ASP A 86 -5.74 -3.54 -34.64
N ARG A 87 -4.55 -3.59 -34.04
CA ARG A 87 -4.18 -4.68 -33.13
C ARG A 87 -4.96 -4.64 -31.83
N ALA A 88 -5.04 -3.47 -31.20
CA ALA A 88 -5.72 -3.29 -29.93
C ALA A 88 -7.22 -3.59 -30.00
N SER A 89 -7.85 -3.47 -31.19
CA SER A 89 -9.25 -3.81 -31.42
C SER A 89 -9.61 -5.27 -31.10
N ASN A 90 -8.63 -6.18 -31.11
CA ASN A 90 -8.83 -7.61 -30.86
C ASN A 90 -8.52 -8.04 -29.42
N LEU A 91 -8.07 -7.12 -28.55
CA LEU A 91 -7.70 -7.44 -27.17
C LEU A 91 -8.87 -7.94 -26.34
N ASP A 92 -10.09 -7.44 -26.56
CA ASP A 92 -11.30 -7.91 -25.86
C ASP A 92 -11.62 -9.37 -26.16
N ASN A 93 -11.11 -9.92 -27.27
CA ASN A 93 -11.23 -11.34 -27.62
C ASN A 93 -10.06 -12.18 -27.09
N GLY A 94 -9.19 -11.61 -26.25
CA GLY A 94 -7.96 -12.25 -25.77
C GLY A 94 -6.91 -12.48 -26.85
N GLN A 95 -7.05 -11.81 -28.01
CA GLN A 95 -6.16 -12.01 -29.14
C GLN A 95 -5.17 -10.85 -29.25
N TRP A 96 -3.91 -11.15 -28.98
CA TRP A 96 -2.81 -10.24 -29.23
C TRP A 96 -1.74 -10.92 -30.08
N LYS A 97 -1.33 -10.24 -31.15
CA LYS A 97 -0.20 -10.64 -31.98
C LYS A 97 0.93 -9.67 -31.75
N ASN A 98 2.09 -10.20 -31.37
CA ASN A 98 3.30 -9.39 -31.30
C ASN A 98 3.68 -8.90 -32.70
N ASN A 99 4.72 -8.06 -32.77
CA ASN A 99 5.15 -7.48 -34.04
C ASN A 99 5.63 -8.47 -35.11
N GLN A 100 6.04 -9.67 -34.70
CA GLN A 100 6.35 -10.77 -35.63
C GLN A 100 5.09 -11.48 -36.15
N LYS A 101 3.90 -10.95 -35.88
CA LYS A 101 2.58 -11.57 -36.14
C LYS A 101 2.41 -12.93 -35.44
N LYS A 102 3.22 -13.22 -34.41
CA LYS A 102 3.10 -14.43 -33.61
C LYS A 102 2.06 -14.20 -32.53
N GLN A 103 1.18 -15.18 -32.37
CA GLN A 103 0.18 -15.16 -31.32
C GLN A 103 0.87 -15.22 -29.96
N LEU A 104 0.53 -14.28 -29.08
CA LEU A 104 0.90 -14.34 -27.67
C LEU A 104 -0.26 -14.94 -26.88
N SER A 105 0.09 -15.79 -25.92
CA SER A 105 -0.88 -16.33 -24.97
C SER A 105 -1.23 -15.23 -23.98
N CYS A 106 -2.52 -14.93 -23.87
CA CYS A 106 -3.07 -13.92 -22.97
C CYS A 106 -4.22 -14.56 -22.20
N GLY A 107 -4.38 -14.19 -20.93
CA GLY A 107 -5.54 -14.63 -20.17
C GLY A 107 -6.83 -13.97 -20.67
N LYS A 108 -7.89 -14.09 -19.88
CA LYS A 108 -9.17 -13.43 -20.15
C LYS A 108 -9.07 -11.92 -19.92
N LEU A 109 -8.72 -11.20 -20.99
CA LEU A 109 -8.60 -9.75 -21.00
C LEU A 109 -9.98 -9.08 -20.99
N ARG A 110 -10.13 -8.07 -20.13
CA ARG A 110 -11.31 -7.21 -20.08
C ARG A 110 -10.89 -5.76 -20.08
N SER A 111 -11.43 -4.98 -21.01
CA SER A 111 -11.28 -3.52 -20.97
C SER A 111 -12.00 -2.96 -19.74
N ILE A 112 -11.26 -2.26 -18.88
CA ILE A 112 -11.78 -1.56 -17.69
C ILE A 112 -11.99 -0.06 -17.98
N PRO A 113 -12.75 0.67 -17.15
CA PRO A 113 -12.92 2.12 -17.30
C PRO A 113 -11.56 2.83 -17.35
N ASN A 114 -11.42 3.80 -18.25
CA ASN A 114 -10.20 4.59 -18.37
C ASN A 114 -9.98 5.45 -17.12
N VAL A 115 -8.72 5.73 -16.82
CA VAL A 115 -8.32 6.51 -15.65
C VAL A 115 -7.43 7.65 -16.10
N TYR A 116 -7.67 8.85 -15.58
CA TYR A 116 -6.71 9.95 -15.69
C TYR A 116 -5.78 9.92 -14.47
N VAL A 117 -4.47 9.89 -14.69
CA VAL A 117 -3.48 9.85 -13.62
C VAL A 117 -2.84 11.23 -13.48
N PRO A 118 -3.12 11.98 -12.40
CA PRO A 118 -2.55 13.31 -12.23
C PRO A 118 -1.02 13.26 -12.11
N ALA A 119 -0.36 14.34 -12.54
CA ALA A 119 1.07 14.53 -12.34
C ALA A 119 1.34 14.85 -10.86
N LEU A 120 1.49 13.81 -10.02
CA LEU A 120 1.73 13.96 -8.59
C LEU A 120 3.22 13.84 -8.27
N GLU A 121 3.78 14.86 -7.62
CA GLU A 121 5.17 14.84 -7.13
C GLU A 121 5.34 14.04 -5.82
N ARG A 122 4.26 13.83 -5.05
CA ARG A 122 4.30 13.19 -3.71
C ARG A 122 3.03 12.39 -3.37
N GLY A 123 2.42 11.72 -4.36
CA GLY A 123 1.18 10.95 -4.16
C GLY A 123 1.39 9.44 -4.25
N LYS A 124 0.56 8.67 -3.54
CA LYS A 124 0.28 7.27 -3.88
C LYS A 124 -0.80 7.28 -4.95
N ASN A 125 -0.45 7.04 -6.21
CA ASN A 125 -1.43 6.60 -7.20
C ASN A 125 -1.19 5.11 -7.49
N GLU A 126 -2.22 4.40 -7.94
CA GLU A 126 -2.17 2.95 -8.15
C GLU A 126 -1.22 2.52 -9.29
N PHE A 127 -0.71 3.49 -10.07
CA PHE A 127 0.20 3.26 -11.20
C PHE A 127 1.62 3.76 -10.90
N LEU A 128 1.93 4.07 -9.63
CA LEU A 128 3.18 4.73 -9.25
C LEU A 128 4.37 3.81 -9.51
N GLY A 129 5.22 4.17 -10.46
CA GLY A 129 6.36 3.36 -10.87
C GLY A 129 6.01 2.30 -11.91
N LEU A 130 4.78 2.27 -12.43
CA LEU A 130 4.39 1.42 -13.58
C LEU A 130 4.50 2.17 -14.93
N LEU A 131 4.25 3.48 -14.92
CA LEU A 131 4.19 4.34 -16.11
C LEU A 131 5.54 4.98 -16.45
N LYS A 132 5.75 5.28 -17.74
CA LYS A 132 6.91 6.06 -18.19
C LYS A 132 6.64 7.56 -17.97
N ASN A 133 7.45 8.22 -17.15
CA ASN A 133 7.48 9.68 -16.96
C ASN A 133 6.10 10.40 -16.92
N ASN A 134 5.56 10.58 -15.73
CA ASN A 134 4.28 11.26 -15.48
C ASN A 134 4.44 12.78 -15.25
N PHE A 135 5.28 13.44 -16.05
CA PHE A 135 5.56 14.88 -15.90
C PHE A 135 4.56 15.73 -16.71
N PHE A 136 4.44 17.02 -16.38
CA PHE A 136 3.48 17.98 -16.97
C PHE A 136 2.02 17.77 -16.56
N GLY A 137 1.19 17.30 -17.49
CA GLY A 137 -0.27 17.28 -17.37
C GLY A 137 -0.86 15.92 -17.01
N GLY A 138 -0.05 14.89 -16.74
CA GLY A 138 -0.58 13.55 -16.45
C GLY A 138 -1.08 12.79 -17.68
N PRO A 139 -1.13 11.44 -17.68
CA PRO A 139 -1.69 10.68 -18.80
C PRO A 139 -3.15 10.27 -18.59
N HIS A 140 -3.84 10.05 -19.71
CA HIS A 140 -5.00 9.16 -19.76
C HIS A 140 -4.52 7.73 -19.96
N LEU A 141 -5.05 6.81 -19.15
CA LEU A 141 -4.75 5.39 -19.20
C LEU A 141 -5.94 4.60 -19.68
N PHE A 142 -5.67 3.66 -20.59
CA PHE A 142 -6.60 2.65 -21.05
C PHE A 142 -6.00 1.29 -20.73
N GLU A 143 -6.80 0.42 -20.13
CA GLU A 143 -6.29 -0.85 -19.62
C GLU A 143 -7.19 -2.03 -20.01
N TRP A 144 -6.54 -3.10 -20.42
CA TRP A 144 -7.12 -4.44 -20.50
C TRP A 144 -6.55 -5.28 -19.37
N PHE A 145 -7.40 -5.56 -18.39
CA PHE A 145 -7.06 -6.31 -17.20
C PHE A 145 -7.22 -7.81 -17.47
N ASP A 146 -6.20 -8.61 -17.17
CA ASP A 146 -6.32 -10.08 -17.21
C ASP A 146 -7.07 -10.55 -15.95
N GLU A 147 -8.34 -10.89 -16.06
CA GLU A 147 -9.16 -11.38 -14.92
C GLU A 147 -8.82 -12.83 -14.55
N SER A 148 -8.24 -13.61 -15.48
CA SER A 148 -7.97 -15.03 -15.27
C SER A 148 -6.62 -15.30 -14.60
N LYS A 149 -5.62 -14.45 -14.88
CA LYS A 149 -4.22 -14.61 -14.47
C LYS A 149 -3.60 -15.96 -14.84
N GLU A 150 -4.19 -16.71 -15.78
CA GLU A 150 -3.87 -18.11 -16.09
C GLU A 150 -2.36 -18.33 -16.30
N TYR A 151 -1.72 -17.45 -17.07
CA TYR A 151 -0.31 -17.58 -17.44
C TYR A 151 0.67 -16.98 -16.43
N VAL A 152 0.20 -16.10 -15.55
CA VAL A 152 1.04 -15.35 -14.60
C VAL A 152 0.82 -15.78 -13.14
N GLN A 153 -0.15 -16.64 -12.86
CA GLN A 153 -0.48 -17.12 -11.51
C GLN A 153 0.74 -17.66 -10.77
N GLY A 154 1.59 -18.45 -11.43
CA GLY A 154 2.81 -19.00 -10.81
C GLY A 154 3.84 -17.93 -10.41
N LEU A 155 3.87 -16.77 -11.10
CA LEU A 155 4.68 -15.62 -10.69
C LEU A 155 4.05 -14.89 -9.50
N MET A 156 2.72 -14.78 -9.47
CA MET A 156 1.99 -14.11 -8.38
C MET A 156 2.11 -14.89 -7.06
N GLU A 157 2.09 -16.22 -7.11
CA GLU A 157 2.21 -17.09 -5.94
C GLU A 157 3.66 -17.20 -5.42
N ASN A 158 4.66 -17.04 -6.29
CA ASN A 158 6.07 -17.10 -5.92
C ASN A 158 6.67 -15.70 -5.72
N HIS A 159 6.52 -15.16 -4.50
CA HIS A 159 7.00 -13.82 -4.14
C HIS A 159 8.50 -13.60 -4.44
N LEU A 160 9.35 -14.61 -4.21
CA LEU A 160 10.79 -14.50 -4.48
C LEU A 160 11.10 -14.37 -5.98
N ALA A 161 10.37 -15.11 -6.83
CA ALA A 161 10.52 -14.99 -8.29
C ALA A 161 9.99 -13.65 -8.81
N LEU A 162 8.92 -13.12 -8.21
CA LEU A 162 8.39 -11.81 -8.57
C LEU A 162 9.36 -10.66 -8.21
N ILE A 163 9.98 -10.72 -7.02
CA ILE A 163 11.02 -9.75 -6.63
C ILE A 163 12.17 -9.81 -7.63
N GLU A 164 12.68 -11.01 -7.94
CA GLU A 164 13.77 -11.18 -8.90
C GLU A 164 13.41 -10.64 -10.29
N LEU A 165 12.22 -10.96 -10.79
CA LEU A 165 11.70 -10.42 -12.06
C LEU A 165 11.71 -8.88 -12.05
N SER A 166 11.23 -8.27 -10.96
CA SER A 166 11.20 -6.81 -10.82
C SER A 166 12.60 -6.19 -10.76
N GLU A 167 13.55 -6.82 -10.07
CA GLU A 167 14.94 -6.35 -10.00
C GLU A 167 15.65 -6.45 -11.35
N GLU A 168 15.46 -7.54 -12.08
CA GLU A 168 16.03 -7.71 -13.42
C GLU A 168 15.41 -6.75 -14.44
N LEU A 169 14.09 -6.53 -14.38
CA LEU A 169 13.40 -5.56 -15.25
C LEU A 169 13.91 -4.12 -15.05
N GLN A 170 14.16 -3.71 -13.80
CA GLN A 170 14.62 -2.36 -13.45
C GLN A 170 15.97 -1.97 -14.08
N LYS A 171 16.78 -2.96 -14.48
CA LYS A 171 18.05 -2.71 -15.19
C LYS A 171 17.82 -2.18 -16.61
N TYR A 172 16.66 -2.44 -17.20
CA TYR A 172 16.33 -2.12 -18.58
C TYR A 172 15.19 -1.10 -18.71
N LEU A 173 14.18 -1.19 -17.86
CA LEU A 173 13.01 -0.31 -17.84
C LEU A 173 12.78 0.20 -16.41
N PRO A 174 12.52 1.50 -16.19
CA PRO A 174 12.27 2.05 -14.85
C PRO A 174 10.85 1.72 -14.33
N ILE A 175 10.48 0.44 -14.37
CA ILE A 175 9.15 -0.08 -14.02
C ILE A 175 9.27 -0.98 -12.79
N LYS A 176 8.41 -0.75 -11.79
CA LYS A 176 8.32 -1.51 -10.53
C LYS A 176 7.17 -2.51 -10.56
N ILE A 177 7.28 -3.55 -11.39
CA ILE A 177 6.19 -4.53 -11.55
C ILE A 177 5.93 -5.35 -10.28
N GLY A 178 6.95 -5.54 -9.43
CA GLY A 178 6.82 -6.35 -8.21
C GLY A 178 5.82 -5.79 -7.19
N SER A 179 5.61 -4.47 -7.17
CA SER A 179 4.60 -3.84 -6.32
C SER A 179 3.20 -3.76 -6.96
N HIS A 180 3.05 -4.29 -8.18
CA HIS A 180 1.81 -4.29 -8.98
C HIS A 180 1.53 -5.69 -9.52
N SER A 181 1.64 -6.71 -8.65
CA SER A 181 1.45 -8.12 -9.03
C SER A 181 0.07 -8.39 -9.60
N ASP A 182 -0.95 -7.64 -9.15
CA ASP A 182 -2.32 -7.63 -9.67
C ASP A 182 -2.40 -7.21 -11.14
N ARG A 183 -1.40 -6.46 -11.64
CA ARG A 183 -1.34 -5.97 -13.03
C ARG A 183 -0.53 -6.86 -13.97
N LEU A 184 -0.02 -8.00 -13.48
CA LEU A 184 0.57 -9.01 -14.36
C LEU A 184 -0.49 -9.55 -15.33
N GLY A 185 -0.08 -9.77 -16.58
CA GLY A 185 -0.94 -10.17 -17.70
C GLY A 185 -1.63 -9.00 -18.40
N ASN A 186 -1.57 -7.78 -17.84
CA ASN A 186 -2.34 -6.64 -18.34
C ASN A 186 -1.67 -5.96 -19.54
N PHE A 187 -2.49 -5.21 -20.27
CA PHE A 187 -2.07 -4.28 -21.31
C PHE A 187 -2.51 -2.88 -20.91
N ILE A 188 -1.54 -1.95 -20.84
CA ILE A 188 -1.78 -0.55 -20.47
C ILE A 188 -1.36 0.34 -21.62
N VAL A 189 -2.23 1.27 -21.99
CA VAL A 189 -1.97 2.32 -22.98
C VAL A 189 -1.93 3.65 -22.26
N GLN A 190 -0.79 4.30 -22.33
CA GLN A 190 -0.52 5.60 -21.76
C GLN A 190 -0.56 6.66 -22.85
N ILE A 191 -1.52 7.58 -22.74
CA ILE A 191 -1.59 8.78 -23.59
C ILE A 191 -1.23 10.00 -22.73
N PRO A 192 0.01 10.50 -22.80
CA PRO A 192 0.47 11.60 -21.95
C PRO A 192 -0.16 12.94 -22.37
N CYS A 193 -0.68 13.73 -21.44
CA CYS A 193 -1.08 15.10 -21.75
C CYS A 193 0.17 16.00 -21.85
N SER A 194 0.63 16.22 -23.09
CA SER A 194 1.84 16.95 -23.45
C SER A 194 1.57 18.35 -24.02
N SER A 195 0.35 18.61 -24.51
CA SER A 195 0.02 19.88 -25.18
C SER A 195 -0.25 21.05 -24.24
N VAL A 196 -0.59 20.76 -22.97
CA VAL A 196 -0.88 21.78 -21.95
C VAL A 196 0.09 21.63 -20.79
N ALA A 197 0.85 22.69 -20.53
CA ALA A 197 1.67 22.82 -19.33
C ALA A 197 1.03 23.82 -18.38
N PHE A 198 0.84 23.41 -17.13
CA PHE A 198 0.18 24.21 -16.12
C PHE A 198 0.97 24.19 -14.82
N GLN A 199 1.28 25.38 -14.30
CA GLN A 199 2.01 25.53 -13.05
C GLN A 199 1.29 26.50 -12.15
N ILE A 200 1.23 26.21 -10.86
CA ILE A 200 0.69 27.13 -9.85
C ILE A 200 1.82 27.58 -8.95
N LYS A 201 2.00 28.89 -8.85
CA LYS A 201 2.94 29.54 -7.94
C LYS A 201 2.20 30.52 -7.02
N ARG A 202 2.87 30.89 -5.94
CA ARG A 202 2.40 31.97 -5.08
C ARG A 202 2.67 33.31 -5.76
N ARG A 203 1.71 34.23 -5.69
CA ARG A 203 1.86 35.59 -6.24
C ARG A 203 2.99 36.36 -5.53
N ASP A 204 2.95 36.37 -4.20
CA ASP A 204 3.97 36.99 -3.37
C ASP A 204 4.00 36.36 -1.96
N ARG A 205 5.08 36.60 -1.20
CA ARG A 205 5.30 35.96 0.12
C ARG A 205 4.33 36.42 1.21
N GLU A 206 3.59 37.51 1.00
CA GLU A 206 2.67 38.09 1.98
C GLU A 206 1.21 37.84 1.62
N SER A 207 0.87 37.81 0.33
CA SER A 207 -0.47 37.52 -0.14
C SER A 207 -0.74 36.03 -0.16
N HIS A 208 -2.00 35.73 0.12
CA HIS A 208 -2.59 34.41 0.05
C HIS A 208 -3.07 34.06 -1.37
N GLN A 209 -2.72 34.88 -2.36
CA GLN A 209 -3.16 34.72 -3.74
C GLN A 209 -2.21 33.79 -4.50
N LEU A 210 -2.82 32.90 -5.29
CA LEU A 210 -2.09 32.02 -6.21
C LEU A 210 -2.20 32.58 -7.63
N ILE A 211 -1.15 32.37 -8.41
CA ILE A 211 -1.15 32.62 -9.85
C ILE A 211 -0.83 31.30 -10.53
N SER A 212 -1.70 30.89 -11.44
CA SER A 212 -1.37 29.85 -12.40
C SER A 212 -0.73 30.43 -13.64
N ASN A 213 0.23 29.71 -14.21
CA ASN A 213 0.78 29.97 -15.53
C ASN A 213 0.36 28.83 -16.47
N LEU A 214 -0.38 29.18 -17.52
CA LEU A 214 -0.81 28.26 -18.57
C LEU A 214 0.06 28.47 -19.82
N SER A 215 0.68 27.39 -20.28
CA SER A 215 1.40 27.34 -21.55
C SER A 215 0.82 26.23 -22.43
N ILE A 216 0.72 26.48 -23.73
CA ILE A 216 0.23 25.51 -24.73
C ILE A 216 1.37 25.24 -25.73
N ASN A 217 1.41 24.04 -26.29
CA ASN A 217 2.34 23.70 -27.36
C ASN A 217 2.22 24.71 -28.53
N PRO A 218 3.31 25.40 -28.92
CA PRO A 218 3.25 26.48 -29.92
C PRO A 218 2.85 26.03 -31.32
N THR A 219 2.90 24.73 -31.62
CA THR A 219 2.45 24.17 -32.90
C THR A 219 0.93 24.12 -33.03
N ILE A 220 0.19 24.30 -31.94
CA ILE A 220 -1.28 24.37 -31.94
C ILE A 220 -1.71 25.78 -32.35
N ILE A 221 -2.24 25.89 -33.56
CA ILE A 221 -2.61 27.19 -34.16
C ILE A 221 -3.99 27.68 -33.69
N LYS A 222 -4.90 26.76 -33.35
CA LYS A 222 -6.26 27.09 -32.94
C LYS A 222 -6.33 27.39 -31.44
N PRO A 223 -7.06 28.44 -31.01
CA PRO A 223 -7.28 28.69 -29.60
C PRO A 223 -8.03 27.51 -28.96
N LEU A 224 -7.58 27.10 -27.78
CA LEU A 224 -8.21 26.05 -26.98
C LEU A 224 -9.14 26.69 -25.93
N ASN A 225 -10.35 26.14 -25.77
CA ASN A 225 -11.31 26.58 -24.76
C ASN A 225 -11.03 25.88 -23.42
N LEU A 226 -10.02 26.38 -22.71
CA LEU A 226 -9.55 25.77 -21.46
C LEU A 226 -10.12 26.45 -20.22
N THR A 227 -10.58 25.64 -19.27
CA THR A 227 -11.09 26.08 -17.97
C THR A 227 -10.30 25.44 -16.85
N GLY A 228 -9.90 26.24 -15.86
CA GLY A 228 -9.28 25.78 -14.63
C GLY A 228 -10.35 25.53 -13.57
N ILE A 229 -10.36 24.32 -13.01
CA ILE A 229 -11.18 23.94 -11.86
C ILE A 229 -10.22 23.75 -10.70
N PHE A 230 -10.45 24.46 -9.61
CA PHE A 230 -9.58 24.48 -8.44
C PHE A 230 -10.40 24.26 -7.18
N TRP A 231 -9.93 23.42 -6.28
CA TRP A 231 -10.57 23.26 -4.99
C TRP A 231 -9.56 23.01 -3.88
N ARG A 232 -9.98 23.24 -2.65
CA ARG A 232 -9.21 22.91 -1.45
C ARG A 232 -10.02 22.01 -0.55
N GLU A 233 -9.37 21.00 -0.01
CA GLU A 233 -9.95 20.03 0.90
C GLU A 233 -9.23 20.06 2.24
N ILE A 234 -10.01 20.02 3.32
CA ILE A 234 -9.52 19.71 4.66
C ILE A 234 -10.49 18.75 5.34
N ASN A 235 -9.98 17.61 5.82
CA ASN A 235 -10.78 16.60 6.53
C ASN A 235 -12.08 16.20 5.79
N GLY A 236 -11.99 15.91 4.48
CA GLY A 236 -13.14 15.51 3.67
C GLY A 236 -14.07 16.65 3.25
N SER A 237 -13.83 17.89 3.68
CA SER A 237 -14.66 19.04 3.32
C SER A 237 -13.99 19.90 2.26
N ILE A 238 -14.71 20.24 1.19
CA ILE A 238 -14.28 21.26 0.22
C ILE A 238 -14.49 22.64 0.84
N ILE A 239 -13.40 23.33 1.15
CA ILE A 239 -13.42 24.63 1.86
C ILE A 239 -13.31 25.83 0.94
N ASP A 240 -12.88 25.62 -0.30
CA ASP A 240 -12.82 26.63 -1.33
C ASP A 240 -12.91 25.95 -2.70
N PHE A 241 -13.61 26.58 -3.64
CA PHE A 241 -13.83 26.05 -4.99
C PHE A 241 -13.90 27.21 -5.98
N GLN A 242 -13.17 27.12 -7.08
CA GLN A 242 -13.14 28.11 -8.16
C GLN A 242 -13.19 27.39 -9.51
N LYS A 243 -14.01 27.90 -10.44
CA LYS A 243 -14.01 27.52 -11.86
C LYS A 243 -13.79 28.79 -12.68
N LEU A 244 -12.72 28.84 -13.47
CA LEU A 244 -12.30 30.05 -14.18
C LEU A 244 -11.83 29.73 -15.60
N PRO A 245 -12.25 30.47 -16.64
CA PRO A 245 -11.64 30.34 -17.96
C PRO A 245 -10.16 30.73 -17.88
N LEU A 246 -9.30 30.00 -18.58
CA LEU A 246 -7.86 30.24 -18.57
C LEU A 246 -7.41 30.91 -19.86
N THR A 247 -6.59 31.94 -19.72
CA THR A 247 -5.85 32.56 -20.82
C THR A 247 -4.40 32.10 -20.82
N LEU A 248 -3.73 32.14 -21.97
CA LEU A 248 -2.28 31.92 -22.05
C LEU A 248 -1.53 32.86 -21.09
N GLY A 249 -0.54 32.32 -20.38
CA GLY A 249 0.23 33.04 -19.37
C GLY A 249 -0.41 33.03 -17.98
N GLU A 250 -0.29 34.16 -17.27
CA GLU A 250 -0.67 34.24 -15.85
C GLU A 250 -2.18 34.44 -15.65
N ASN A 251 -2.77 33.62 -14.77
CA ASN A 251 -4.16 33.71 -14.35
C ASN A 251 -4.23 33.74 -12.82
N PRO A 252 -4.88 34.75 -12.21
CA PRO A 252 -5.04 34.81 -10.76
C PRO A 252 -6.09 33.81 -10.28
N ILE A 253 -5.78 33.04 -9.24
CA ILE A 253 -6.71 32.12 -8.58
C ILE A 253 -7.15 32.75 -7.25
N PRO A 254 -8.42 33.19 -7.13
CA PRO A 254 -8.92 33.97 -6.01
C PRO A 254 -9.37 33.09 -4.84
N PHE A 255 -8.50 32.19 -4.36
CA PHE A 255 -8.80 31.45 -3.14
C PHE A 255 -8.93 32.39 -1.94
N LYS A 256 -10.01 32.21 -1.19
CA LYS A 256 -10.31 32.86 0.08
C LYS A 256 -9.68 32.11 1.26
N GLN A 257 -9.46 30.80 1.11
CA GLN A 257 -8.81 29.95 2.11
C GLN A 257 -7.51 29.34 1.58
N ILE A 258 -6.46 29.32 2.41
CA ILE A 258 -5.14 28.76 2.06
C ILE A 258 -4.83 27.44 2.77
N ASN A 259 -5.74 26.98 3.63
CA ASN A 259 -5.58 25.75 4.39
C ASN A 259 -5.79 24.52 3.50
N GLY A 260 -5.45 23.37 4.06
CA GLY A 260 -5.74 22.08 3.45
C GLY A 260 -4.92 21.78 2.21
N THR A 261 -5.22 20.64 1.61
CA THR A 261 -4.62 20.24 0.34
C THR A 261 -5.41 20.90 -0.78
N GLY A 262 -4.73 21.61 -1.67
CA GLY A 262 -5.37 22.12 -2.87
C GLY A 262 -5.22 21.15 -4.03
N TYR A 263 -6.14 21.22 -4.97
CA TYR A 263 -6.17 20.42 -6.16
C TYR A 263 -6.58 21.30 -7.34
N TYR A 264 -6.15 20.91 -8.54
CA TYR A 264 -6.55 21.58 -9.76
C TYR A 264 -6.78 20.58 -10.89
N THR A 265 -7.57 21.02 -11.86
CA THR A 265 -7.79 20.33 -13.14
C THR A 265 -7.93 21.39 -14.22
N VAL A 266 -7.19 21.24 -15.31
CA VAL A 266 -7.37 21.99 -16.55
C VAL A 266 -8.24 21.15 -17.47
N TRP A 267 -9.36 21.72 -17.88
CA TRP A 267 -10.42 21.05 -18.63
C TRP A 267 -10.59 21.71 -20.00
N ASP A 268 -10.64 20.91 -21.06
CA ASP A 268 -11.06 21.37 -22.39
C ASP A 268 -12.58 21.28 -22.48
N GLU A 269 -13.25 22.43 -22.55
CA GLU A 269 -14.72 22.51 -22.60
C GLU A 269 -15.28 22.00 -23.93
N ASP A 270 -14.54 22.08 -25.04
CA ASP A 270 -15.04 21.66 -26.35
C ASP A 270 -14.94 20.14 -26.51
N LYS A 271 -13.91 19.54 -25.92
CA LYS A 271 -13.62 18.10 -26.00
C LYS A 271 -14.04 17.31 -24.76
N GLN A 272 -14.42 18.00 -23.69
CA GLN A 272 -14.83 17.42 -22.42
C GLN A 272 -13.77 16.44 -21.86
N VAL A 273 -12.52 16.89 -21.83
CA VAL A 273 -11.36 16.09 -21.42
C VAL A 273 -10.45 16.85 -20.46
N ILE A 274 -9.81 16.12 -19.54
CA ILE A 274 -8.76 16.65 -18.67
C ILE A 274 -7.45 16.77 -19.44
N CYS A 275 -6.87 17.96 -19.47
CA CYS A 275 -5.58 18.24 -20.12
C CYS A 275 -4.43 18.34 -19.11
N SER A 276 -4.73 18.67 -17.86
CA SER A 276 -3.75 18.75 -16.78
C SER A 276 -4.45 18.64 -15.43
N GLY A 277 -3.73 18.20 -14.41
CA GLY A 277 -4.30 17.95 -13.10
C GLY A 277 -3.24 17.57 -12.09
N GLY A 278 -3.47 17.94 -10.84
CA GLY A 278 -2.53 17.68 -9.77
C GLY A 278 -2.89 18.35 -8.46
N MET A 279 -1.94 18.30 -7.53
CA MET A 279 -2.05 18.93 -6.22
C MET A 279 -1.41 20.31 -6.22
N ILE A 280 -2.07 21.25 -5.56
CA ILE A 280 -1.56 22.57 -5.22
C ILE A 280 -0.78 22.41 -3.92
N ARG A 281 0.52 22.73 -3.95
CA ARG A 281 1.39 22.62 -2.77
C ARG A 281 0.82 23.43 -1.61
N SER A 282 0.68 22.79 -0.45
CA SER A 282 0.26 23.45 0.79
C SER A 282 1.29 24.49 1.20
N VAL A 283 0.82 25.64 1.68
CA VAL A 283 1.69 26.73 2.15
C VAL A 283 2.00 26.48 3.62
N MET A 284 3.29 26.39 3.95
CA MET A 284 3.77 26.24 5.32
C MET A 284 3.68 27.61 6.02
N GLU A 285 2.69 27.80 6.90
CA GLU A 285 2.42 29.09 7.56
C GLU A 285 3.33 29.37 8.76
N SER A 286 3.81 28.33 9.41
CA SER A 286 4.72 28.44 10.55
C SER A 286 5.71 27.29 10.55
N MET A 287 6.94 27.59 10.92
CA MET A 287 7.98 26.61 11.14
C MET A 287 8.46 26.72 12.58
N ASN A 288 8.40 25.61 13.30
CA ASN A 288 9.06 25.49 14.58
C ASN A 288 10.49 25.06 14.31
N PHE A 289 11.43 25.99 14.43
CA PHE A 289 12.84 25.66 14.36
C PHE A 289 13.31 25.34 15.77
N SER A 290 13.60 24.06 16.00
CA SER A 290 14.48 23.68 17.09
C SER A 290 15.91 23.73 16.57
N ILE A 291 16.61 24.85 16.80
CA ILE A 291 18.04 24.91 16.52
C ILE A 291 18.73 24.16 17.66
N SER A 292 19.18 22.95 17.36
CA SER A 292 20.07 22.22 18.24
C SER A 292 21.51 22.57 17.86
N MET A 293 22.21 23.37 18.66
CA MET A 293 23.65 23.51 18.50
C MET A 293 24.29 22.22 19.00
N GLN A 294 25.07 21.56 18.14
CA GLN A 294 26.08 20.63 18.62
C GLN A 294 27.14 21.47 19.34
N GLU A 295 26.98 21.68 20.64
CA GLU A 295 28.16 21.91 21.47
C GLU A 295 29.02 20.64 21.44
N SER A 296 30.33 20.79 21.51
CA SER A 296 31.33 19.71 21.45
C SER A 296 31.29 18.72 22.62
N ASN A 297 30.22 18.74 23.42
CA ASN A 297 29.99 17.80 24.51
C ASN A 297 29.56 16.45 23.94
N GLN A 298 30.55 15.57 23.75
CA GLN A 298 30.31 14.17 23.43
C GLN A 298 30.01 13.40 24.71
N ARG A 299 28.90 12.66 24.72
CA ARG A 299 28.72 11.58 25.69
C ARG A 299 29.53 10.40 25.22
N ILE A 300 30.65 10.16 25.89
CA ILE A 300 31.48 8.99 25.69
C ILE A 300 31.15 7.99 26.79
N PHE A 301 30.72 6.81 26.42
CA PHE A 301 30.45 5.73 27.36
C PHE A 301 30.86 4.40 26.73
N LYS A 302 31.26 3.44 27.55
CA LYS A 302 31.54 2.09 27.07
C LYS A 302 30.26 1.28 27.07
N LEU A 303 29.98 0.64 25.96
CA LEU A 303 29.00 -0.42 25.87
C LEU A 303 29.46 -1.60 26.75
N PRO A 304 28.53 -2.48 27.19
CA PRO A 304 28.87 -3.64 28.01
C PRO A 304 29.92 -4.58 27.41
N ASN A 305 30.06 -4.59 26.07
CA ASN A 305 31.11 -5.33 25.34
C ASN A 305 32.49 -4.63 25.37
N GLY A 306 32.63 -3.54 26.10
CA GLY A 306 33.85 -2.73 26.20
C GLY A 306 34.07 -1.73 25.06
N GLN A 307 33.25 -1.77 24.00
CA GLN A 307 33.35 -0.81 22.90
C GLN A 307 32.94 0.58 23.37
N GLU A 308 33.80 1.55 23.11
CA GLU A 308 33.51 2.94 23.39
C GLU A 308 32.55 3.50 22.33
N GLN A 309 31.39 3.98 22.78
CA GLN A 309 30.43 4.68 21.94
C GLN A 309 30.44 6.17 22.28
N ARG A 310 30.52 6.98 21.23
CA ARG A 310 30.51 8.44 21.32
C ARG A 310 29.24 8.96 20.68
N ILE A 311 28.41 9.65 21.45
CA ILE A 311 27.21 10.32 20.96
C ILE A 311 27.41 11.81 21.15
N SER A 312 27.44 12.56 20.06
CA SER A 312 27.41 14.02 20.12
C SER A 312 26.08 14.48 20.71
N ILE A 313 26.12 15.19 21.84
CA ILE A 313 24.90 15.75 22.43
C ILE A 313 24.60 17.06 21.70
N SER A 314 23.41 17.18 21.14
CA SER A 314 22.91 18.45 20.64
C SER A 314 22.09 19.14 21.73
N ILE A 315 22.48 20.36 22.10
CA ILE A 315 21.73 21.18 23.05
C ILE A 315 20.75 22.01 22.22
N GLN A 316 19.45 21.95 22.55
CA GLN A 316 18.47 22.88 21.98
C GLN A 316 18.83 24.30 22.45
N ALA A 317 19.47 25.07 21.57
CA ALA A 317 19.93 26.42 21.88
C ALA A 317 18.77 27.43 21.92
N SER A 318 17.68 27.14 21.20
CA SER A 318 16.42 27.87 21.30
C SER A 318 15.28 27.13 20.57
N GLN A 319 14.06 27.29 21.06
CA GLN A 319 12.85 27.10 20.27
C GLN A 319 12.43 28.47 19.74
N SER A 320 12.58 28.69 18.43
CA SER A 320 12.02 29.86 17.77
C SER A 320 10.85 29.42 16.91
N GLN A 321 9.67 29.95 17.24
CA GLN A 321 8.49 29.85 16.39
C GLN A 321 8.52 31.05 15.45
N ILE A 322 8.71 30.80 14.15
CA ILE A 322 8.58 31.82 13.11
C ILE A 322 7.20 31.62 12.46
N GLY A 323 6.31 32.59 12.62
CA GLY A 323 4.92 32.53 12.12
C GLY A 323 3.90 33.00 13.18
N LYS A 324 2.60 32.85 12.88
CA LYS A 324 1.49 33.29 13.75
C LYS A 324 1.68 32.83 15.21
N SER A 325 1.59 33.78 16.15
CA SER A 325 1.68 33.56 17.60
C SER A 325 0.33 33.43 18.29
N SER A 326 -0.76 33.82 17.63
CA SER A 326 -2.12 33.75 18.17
C SER A 326 -2.89 32.55 17.60
N LYS A 327 -3.60 31.85 18.49
CA LYS A 327 -4.55 30.81 18.09
C LYS A 327 -5.68 31.44 17.29
N ASP A 328 -6.03 30.85 16.15
CA ASP A 328 -7.22 31.23 15.41
C ASP A 328 -8.24 30.08 15.34
N TYR A 329 -9.38 30.30 14.67
CA TYR A 329 -10.47 29.31 14.62
C TYR A 329 -10.00 27.92 14.13
N ARG A 330 -8.91 27.86 13.35
CA ARG A 330 -8.36 26.63 12.77
C ARG A 330 -7.74 25.75 13.86
N ASP A 331 -7.07 26.34 14.84
CA ASP A 331 -6.51 25.62 15.99
C ASP A 331 -7.61 24.97 16.83
N TRP A 332 -8.76 25.63 16.96
CA TRP A 332 -9.92 25.08 17.68
C TRP A 332 -10.54 23.88 16.94
N VAL A 333 -10.65 23.97 15.61
CA VAL A 333 -11.12 22.86 14.77
C VAL A 333 -10.15 21.67 14.85
N ALA A 334 -8.84 21.91 14.74
CA ALA A 334 -7.81 20.87 14.85
C ALA A 334 -7.84 20.16 16.22
N ASN A 335 -7.91 20.92 17.31
CA ASN A 335 -8.03 20.36 18.66
C ASN A 335 -9.30 19.52 18.84
N ARG A 336 -10.42 19.93 18.25
CA ARG A 336 -11.66 19.14 18.26
C ARG A 336 -11.49 17.83 17.49
N LEU A 337 -10.81 17.86 16.34
CA LEU A 337 -10.56 16.67 15.52
C LEU A 337 -9.63 15.67 16.22
N ILE A 338 -8.55 16.12 16.83
CA ILE A 338 -7.67 15.26 17.64
C ILE A 338 -8.45 14.55 18.75
N LYS A 339 -9.40 15.25 19.39
CA LYS A 339 -10.29 14.63 20.39
C LYS A 339 -11.21 13.58 19.76
N PHE A 340 -11.75 13.85 18.56
CA PHE A 340 -12.55 12.86 17.83
C PHE A 340 -11.73 11.65 17.39
N GLU A 341 -10.54 11.82 16.83
CA GLU A 341 -9.64 10.73 16.44
C GLU A 341 -9.31 9.84 17.65
N LYS A 342 -9.01 10.44 18.80
CA LYS A 342 -8.78 9.68 20.03
C LYS A 342 -10.01 8.87 20.44
N GLN A 343 -11.21 9.44 20.31
CA GLN A 343 -12.46 8.76 20.61
C GLN A 343 -12.75 7.65 19.59
N GLU A 344 -12.51 7.89 18.30
CA GLU A 344 -12.66 6.92 17.23
C GLU A 344 -11.73 5.72 17.43
N LEU A 345 -10.45 5.95 17.77
CA LEU A 345 -9.50 4.87 18.08
C LEU A 345 -9.98 4.00 19.24
N HIS A 346 -10.64 4.60 20.23
CA HIS A 346 -11.25 3.88 21.35
C HIS A 346 -12.49 3.09 20.90
N ASP A 347 -13.40 3.71 20.15
CA ASP A 347 -14.66 3.10 19.70
C ASP A 347 -14.45 2.02 18.64
N SER A 348 -13.43 2.18 17.79
CA SER A 348 -13.01 1.22 16.76
C SER A 348 -12.19 0.06 17.34
N LEU A 349 -11.91 0.06 18.65
CA LEU A 349 -11.07 -0.93 19.35
C LEU A 349 -9.61 -0.95 18.87
N LYS A 350 -9.13 0.14 18.27
CA LYS A 350 -7.74 0.24 17.78
C LYS A 350 -6.74 0.49 18.89
N LEU A 351 -7.14 1.25 19.90
CA LEU A 351 -6.27 1.64 21.00
C LEU A 351 -7.06 1.77 22.29
N ARG A 352 -6.60 1.10 23.34
CA ARG A 352 -7.13 1.32 24.70
C ARG A 352 -6.03 1.25 25.74
N GLN A 353 -6.02 2.24 26.63
CA GLN A 353 -5.12 2.30 27.77
C GLN A 353 -5.84 1.80 29.02
N PHE A 354 -5.14 0.99 29.80
CA PHE A 354 -5.63 0.44 31.06
C PHE A 354 -4.69 0.83 32.19
N LYS A 355 -5.26 1.07 33.36
CA LYS A 355 -4.53 1.41 34.58
C LYS A 355 -4.59 0.23 35.55
N GLN A 356 -3.93 0.40 36.69
CA GLN A 356 -4.07 -0.52 37.81
C GLN A 356 -5.55 -0.67 38.23
N ASN A 357 -5.93 -1.89 38.59
CA ASN A 357 -7.28 -2.31 38.98
C ASN A 357 -8.34 -2.27 37.86
N MET A 358 -7.93 -2.34 36.58
CA MET A 358 -8.83 -2.39 35.42
C MET A 358 -8.85 -3.77 34.73
N ARG A 359 -8.69 -4.86 35.48
CA ARG A 359 -8.57 -6.22 34.93
C ARG A 359 -9.82 -6.62 34.15
N GLU A 360 -11.00 -6.43 34.73
CA GLU A 360 -12.25 -6.80 34.08
C GLU A 360 -12.49 -5.98 32.82
N GLU A 361 -12.16 -4.68 32.81
CA GLU A 361 -12.27 -3.86 31.61
C GLU A 361 -11.30 -4.28 30.50
N ALA A 362 -10.10 -4.74 30.87
CA ALA A 362 -9.11 -5.27 29.92
C ALA A 362 -9.56 -6.61 29.35
N LEU A 363 -10.01 -7.55 30.19
CA LEU A 363 -10.57 -8.82 29.74
C LEU A 363 -11.82 -8.63 28.88
N ALA A 364 -12.74 -7.74 29.29
CA ALA A 364 -13.91 -7.39 28.50
C ALA A 364 -13.54 -6.80 27.12
N PHE A 365 -12.45 -6.03 27.04
CA PHE A 365 -11.93 -5.53 25.77
C PHE A 365 -11.40 -6.66 24.88
N ILE A 366 -10.60 -7.59 25.43
CA ILE A 366 -10.14 -8.78 24.70
C ILE A 366 -11.33 -9.62 24.21
N ARG A 367 -12.31 -9.89 25.06
CA ARG A 367 -13.54 -10.61 24.69
C ARG A 367 -14.33 -9.88 23.60
N LYS A 368 -14.33 -8.55 23.61
CA LYS A 368 -14.96 -7.73 22.55
C LYS A 368 -14.20 -7.85 21.23
N LEU A 369 -12.86 -7.92 21.24
CA LEU A 369 -12.06 -8.22 20.05
C LEU A 369 -12.37 -9.62 19.51
N ILE A 370 -12.38 -10.63 20.38
CA ILE A 370 -12.71 -12.03 20.04
C ILE A 370 -14.09 -12.13 19.40
N LYS A 371 -15.11 -11.54 20.02
CA LYS A 371 -16.47 -11.54 19.45
C LYS A 371 -16.52 -10.87 18.07
N ARG A 372 -15.74 -9.82 17.85
CA ARG A 372 -15.76 -9.04 16.61
C ARG A 372 -14.95 -9.68 15.48
N TYR A 373 -13.80 -10.29 15.78
CA TYR A 373 -12.81 -10.72 14.79
C TYR A 373 -12.48 -12.22 14.82
N GLY A 374 -12.88 -12.94 15.87
CA GLY A 374 -12.55 -14.35 16.11
C GLY A 374 -13.31 -15.35 15.25
N LYS A 375 -13.92 -14.96 14.12
CA LYS A 375 -14.70 -15.87 13.26
C LYS A 375 -13.80 -16.87 12.52
N ASN A 376 -12.65 -16.42 12.04
CA ASN A 376 -11.79 -17.22 11.15
C ASN A 376 -10.63 -17.90 11.89
N GLY A 377 -10.31 -17.42 13.09
CA GLY A 377 -9.26 -17.98 13.93
C GLY A 377 -8.92 -17.02 15.07
N ILE A 378 -8.30 -17.55 16.11
CA ILE A 378 -7.76 -16.74 17.20
C ILE A 378 -6.40 -17.29 17.58
N TYR A 379 -5.34 -16.50 17.41
CA TYR A 379 -4.02 -16.86 17.90
C TYR A 379 -3.69 -16.02 19.12
N LEU A 380 -3.45 -16.67 20.25
CA LEU A 380 -3.05 -16.03 21.49
C LEU A 380 -1.59 -16.36 21.77
N TRP A 381 -0.74 -15.36 21.66
CA TRP A 381 0.71 -15.48 21.81
C TRP A 381 1.14 -14.75 23.06
N ASP A 382 1.61 -15.48 24.08
CA ASP A 382 2.15 -14.89 25.31
C ASP A 382 3.07 -15.87 26.02
N LEU A 383 4.30 -15.44 26.33
CA LEU A 383 5.30 -16.23 27.03
C LEU A 383 4.81 -16.84 28.35
N TYR A 384 3.93 -16.16 29.07
CA TYR A 384 3.48 -16.54 30.42
C TYR A 384 2.02 -16.97 30.48
N LEU A 385 1.46 -17.39 29.34
CA LEU A 385 0.08 -17.84 29.23
C LEU A 385 -0.17 -19.09 30.08
N ASN A 386 -1.26 -19.09 30.84
CA ASN A 386 -1.71 -20.22 31.66
C ASN A 386 -3.18 -20.63 31.34
N SER A 387 -3.66 -21.71 31.95
CA SER A 387 -5.04 -22.22 31.84
C SER A 387 -6.11 -21.17 32.11
N ARG A 388 -5.98 -20.41 33.21
CA ARG A 388 -6.92 -19.36 33.63
C ARG A 388 -6.99 -18.24 32.61
N ASP A 389 -5.88 -17.86 32.00
CA ASP A 389 -5.84 -16.86 30.95
C ASP A 389 -6.68 -17.28 29.74
N LEU A 390 -6.65 -18.57 29.37
CA LEU A 390 -7.47 -19.11 28.28
C LEU A 390 -8.96 -19.07 28.64
N LEU A 391 -9.31 -19.52 29.85
CA LEU A 391 -10.68 -19.51 30.36
C LEU A 391 -11.26 -18.09 30.42
N GLU A 392 -10.45 -17.10 30.79
CA GLU A 392 -10.88 -15.70 30.89
C GLU A 392 -10.90 -14.97 29.53
N THR A 393 -10.36 -15.56 28.46
CA THR A 393 -10.25 -14.94 27.12
C THR A 393 -10.85 -15.78 26.00
N VAL A 394 -10.11 -16.74 25.43
CA VAL A 394 -10.47 -17.47 24.19
C VAL A 394 -11.68 -18.37 24.32
N PHE A 395 -12.02 -18.82 25.54
CA PHE A 395 -13.26 -19.56 25.81
C PHE A 395 -14.52 -18.74 25.56
N PHE A 396 -14.42 -17.40 25.49
CA PHE A 396 -15.54 -16.53 25.15
C PHE A 396 -15.77 -16.40 23.63
N ASN A 397 -15.09 -17.21 22.80
CA ASN A 397 -15.31 -17.23 21.36
C ASN A 397 -16.71 -17.76 21.02
N PRO A 398 -17.59 -16.98 20.35
CA PRO A 398 -18.95 -17.41 20.04
C PRO A 398 -19.05 -18.25 18.76
N TYR A 399 -17.95 -18.42 18.01
CA TYR A 399 -17.95 -19.08 16.70
C TYR A 399 -17.56 -20.56 16.82
N ALA A 400 -18.37 -21.42 16.23
CA ALA A 400 -18.17 -22.87 16.22
C ALA A 400 -17.04 -23.28 15.26
N ASN A 401 -16.22 -24.26 15.67
CA ASN A 401 -15.15 -24.87 14.88
C ASN A 401 -14.15 -23.84 14.31
N THR A 402 -13.98 -22.74 15.02
CA THR A 402 -12.95 -21.76 14.66
C THR A 402 -11.62 -22.17 15.29
N PRO A 403 -10.52 -22.28 14.51
CA PRO A 403 -9.22 -22.66 15.03
C PRO A 403 -8.69 -21.64 16.04
N ILE A 404 -8.41 -22.11 17.27
CA ILE A 404 -7.78 -21.34 18.33
C ILE A 404 -6.42 -21.93 18.62
N LYS A 405 -5.37 -21.12 18.43
CA LYS A 405 -3.97 -21.49 18.68
C LYS A 405 -3.46 -20.67 19.85
N ALA A 406 -3.15 -21.31 20.98
CA ALA A 406 -2.57 -20.64 22.14
C ALA A 406 -1.12 -21.09 22.32
N LEU A 407 -0.17 -20.14 22.32
CA LEU A 407 1.25 -20.42 22.42
C LEU A 407 1.84 -19.78 23.70
N THR A 408 2.40 -20.62 24.56
CA THR A 408 3.17 -20.22 25.76
C THR A 408 4.64 -20.59 25.62
N GLY A 409 5.51 -20.11 26.51
CA GLY A 409 6.93 -20.47 26.51
C GLY A 409 7.47 -20.68 27.91
N LEU A 410 6.97 -21.73 28.56
CA LEU A 410 7.48 -22.19 29.86
C LEU A 410 9.01 -22.50 29.76
N LYS A 411 9.73 -22.44 30.88
CA LYS A 411 11.17 -22.77 30.98
C LYS A 411 11.39 -24.18 31.52
N THR A 412 12.22 -24.98 30.83
CA THR A 412 12.47 -26.44 30.97
C THR A 412 12.72 -27.05 32.36
N LEU A 413 12.94 -26.28 33.42
CA LEU A 413 13.27 -26.80 34.75
C LEU A 413 12.09 -26.63 35.72
N GLY A 414 11.36 -27.72 36.00
CA GLY A 414 10.18 -27.78 36.89
C GLY A 414 8.82 -27.97 36.20
N GLU A 415 8.82 -28.17 34.88
CA GLU A 415 7.65 -27.98 33.98
C GLU A 415 6.66 -29.14 33.83
N SER A 416 7.05 -30.39 34.08
CA SER A 416 6.12 -31.53 33.94
C SER A 416 4.90 -31.33 34.82
N ASN A 417 5.11 -30.78 36.02
CA ASN A 417 4.04 -30.45 36.96
C ASN A 417 3.18 -29.27 36.47
N ALA A 418 3.76 -28.25 35.84
CA ALA A 418 3.00 -27.10 35.32
C ALA A 418 2.13 -27.45 34.10
N LYS A 419 2.67 -28.21 33.13
CA LYS A 419 1.88 -28.71 31.99
C LYS A 419 0.72 -29.59 32.47
N THR A 420 1.01 -30.49 33.41
CA THR A 420 -0.01 -31.38 34.00
C THR A 420 -1.06 -30.58 34.78
N LEU A 421 -0.65 -29.56 35.53
CA LEU A 421 -1.56 -28.66 36.25
C LEU A 421 -2.49 -27.91 35.28
N TYR A 422 -1.94 -27.24 34.26
CA TYR A 422 -2.74 -26.49 33.29
C TYR A 422 -3.71 -27.39 32.53
N LYS A 423 -3.26 -28.58 32.15
CA LYS A 423 -4.11 -29.60 31.53
C LYS A 423 -5.26 -29.99 32.46
N SER A 424 -4.97 -30.33 33.71
CA SER A 424 -5.97 -30.70 34.72
C SER A 424 -6.95 -29.56 35.02
N GLU A 425 -6.50 -28.31 35.07
CA GLU A 425 -7.36 -27.15 35.32
C GLU A 425 -8.33 -26.92 34.15
N LEU A 426 -7.87 -27.08 32.91
CA LEU A 426 -8.73 -26.98 31.72
C LEU A 426 -9.73 -28.13 31.65
N GLU A 427 -9.31 -29.37 31.95
CA GLU A 427 -10.19 -30.54 32.00
C GLU A 427 -11.26 -30.41 33.10
N GLN A 428 -10.90 -29.91 34.28
CA GLN A 428 -11.87 -29.70 35.38
C GLN A 428 -12.83 -28.53 35.13
N ALA A 429 -12.36 -27.47 34.48
CA ALA A 429 -13.19 -26.31 34.17
C ALA A 429 -14.15 -26.56 33.00
N THR A 430 -13.85 -27.54 32.13
CA THR A 430 -14.62 -27.81 30.92
C THR A 430 -15.65 -28.91 31.18
N ILE A 431 -16.91 -28.52 31.34
CA ILE A 431 -18.03 -29.46 31.52
C ILE A 431 -18.47 -30.05 30.16
N GLU A 432 -18.51 -29.22 29.12
CA GLU A 432 -18.86 -29.59 27.75
C GLU A 432 -17.98 -28.80 26.77
N ASN A 433 -17.29 -29.48 25.84
CA ASN A 433 -16.40 -28.83 24.87
C ASN A 433 -17.17 -28.07 23.77
N GLY A 434 -18.39 -28.49 23.46
CA GLY A 434 -19.18 -27.94 22.34
C GLY A 434 -18.41 -27.99 21.02
N TRP A 435 -18.31 -26.84 20.34
CA TRP A 435 -17.58 -26.68 19.07
C TRP A 435 -16.22 -25.98 19.26
N LEU A 436 -15.61 -26.10 20.44
CA LEU A 436 -14.32 -25.51 20.74
C LEU A 436 -13.20 -26.26 19.98
N ASP A 437 -12.46 -25.55 19.14
CA ASP A 437 -11.25 -26.05 18.47
C ASP A 437 -10.03 -25.30 19.00
N LEU A 438 -9.56 -25.66 20.19
CA LEU A 438 -8.44 -25.02 20.88
C LEU A 438 -7.28 -25.99 21.07
N ILE A 439 -6.10 -25.56 20.62
CA ILE A 439 -4.83 -26.20 20.91
C ILE A 439 -3.99 -25.24 21.77
N PHE A 440 -3.60 -25.71 22.95
CA PHE A 440 -2.67 -25.01 23.84
C PHE A 440 -1.29 -25.66 23.78
N LEU A 441 -0.30 -24.89 23.32
CA LEU A 441 1.02 -25.35 22.95
C LEU A 441 2.11 -24.63 23.75
N ASN A 442 3.10 -25.36 24.21
CA ASN A 442 4.37 -24.80 24.67
C ASN A 442 5.35 -24.70 23.50
N ALA A 443 5.92 -23.53 23.26
CA ALA A 443 6.87 -23.31 22.19
C ALA A 443 8.15 -24.16 22.36
N ASP A 444 8.65 -24.71 21.25
CA ASP A 444 9.94 -25.39 21.21
C ASP A 444 11.08 -24.36 21.14
N LYS A 445 11.49 -23.84 22.30
CA LYS A 445 12.54 -22.82 22.41
C LYS A 445 13.88 -23.25 21.81
N SER A 446 14.13 -24.55 21.63
CA SER A 446 15.34 -25.03 20.96
C SER A 446 15.36 -24.70 19.46
N LYS A 447 14.18 -24.53 18.85
CA LYS A 447 14.01 -24.19 17.43
C LYS A 447 13.66 -22.72 17.23
N VAL A 448 12.71 -22.22 18.00
CA VAL A 448 12.14 -20.88 17.79
C VAL A 448 12.87 -19.78 18.57
N GLY A 449 13.76 -20.15 19.49
CA GLY A 449 14.45 -19.23 20.40
C GLY A 449 13.57 -18.74 21.57
N ASP A 450 14.15 -17.89 22.42
CA ASP A 450 13.39 -17.18 23.44
C ASP A 450 12.61 -16.01 22.83
N PHE A 451 11.38 -15.79 23.31
CA PHE A 451 10.51 -14.70 22.87
C PHE A 451 9.84 -14.04 24.07
N HIS A 452 9.43 -12.78 23.91
CA HIS A 452 8.69 -12.01 24.93
C HIS A 452 7.44 -11.34 24.34
N ASP A 453 7.07 -11.75 23.15
CA ASP A 453 5.95 -11.24 22.37
C ASP A 453 4.61 -11.58 23.02
N ARG A 454 3.68 -10.63 22.90
CA ARG A 454 2.38 -10.65 23.58
C ARG A 454 1.32 -10.09 22.65
N PHE A 455 0.65 -10.97 21.94
CA PHE A 455 -0.31 -10.61 20.90
C PHE A 455 -1.58 -11.44 20.98
N ILE A 456 -2.69 -10.81 20.63
CA ILE A 456 -3.86 -11.51 20.11
C ILE A 456 -3.98 -11.23 18.62
N ILE A 457 -4.10 -12.28 17.82
CA ILE A 457 -4.05 -12.24 16.36
C ILE A 457 -5.30 -12.90 15.81
N PHE A 458 -5.88 -12.28 14.79
CA PHE A 458 -7.00 -12.79 14.02
C PHE A 458 -6.50 -13.01 12.59
N PRO A 459 -6.37 -14.26 12.12
CA PRO A 459 -5.77 -14.57 10.84
C PRO A 459 -6.62 -14.06 9.66
N LYS A 460 -5.95 -13.89 8.52
CA LYS A 460 -6.58 -13.44 7.27
C LYS A 460 -7.71 -14.39 6.85
N ASN A 461 -8.70 -13.83 6.16
CA ASN A 461 -9.66 -14.62 5.38
C ASN A 461 -9.72 -14.10 3.94
N GLN A 462 -10.65 -14.63 3.13
CA GLN A 462 -10.80 -14.22 1.73
C GLN A 462 -11.12 -12.73 1.56
N ASP A 463 -11.76 -12.09 2.56
CA ASP A 463 -12.29 -10.72 2.47
C ASP A 463 -11.57 -9.69 3.35
N SER A 464 -10.60 -10.11 4.18
CA SER A 464 -9.93 -9.25 5.16
C SER A 464 -8.52 -9.73 5.51
N SER A 465 -7.61 -8.77 5.66
CA SER A 465 -6.24 -9.01 6.11
C SER A 465 -6.19 -9.49 7.56
N ALA A 466 -5.12 -10.19 7.94
CA ALA A 466 -4.86 -10.50 9.33
C ALA A 466 -4.76 -9.22 10.18
N ARG A 467 -5.22 -9.30 11.42
CA ARG A 467 -5.20 -8.18 12.37
C ARG A 467 -4.60 -8.65 13.68
N ALA A 468 -3.71 -7.86 14.26
CA ALA A 468 -3.02 -8.21 15.51
C ALA A 468 -3.06 -7.04 16.48
N TRP A 469 -3.20 -7.34 17.76
CA TRP A 469 -3.11 -6.37 18.84
C TRP A 469 -1.95 -6.72 19.76
N SER A 470 -1.01 -5.79 19.94
CA SER A 470 -0.02 -5.87 21.01
C SER A 470 -0.71 -5.64 22.34
N LEU A 471 -0.46 -6.51 23.31
CA LEU A 471 -1.12 -6.46 24.62
C LEU A 471 -0.41 -5.55 25.63
N GLY A 472 0.86 -5.21 25.39
CA GLY A 472 1.70 -4.40 26.29
C GLY A 472 2.07 -5.05 27.64
N THR A 473 1.40 -6.12 28.03
CA THR A 473 1.66 -6.95 29.22
C THR A 473 1.12 -8.36 28.98
N SER A 474 1.47 -9.33 29.84
CA SER A 474 0.94 -10.68 29.72
C SER A 474 -0.53 -10.75 30.11
N VAL A 475 -1.27 -11.73 29.56
CA VAL A 475 -2.71 -11.92 29.79
C VAL A 475 -3.02 -12.02 31.29
N ASN A 476 -2.19 -12.74 32.04
CA ASN A 476 -2.29 -12.86 33.50
C ASN A 476 -2.15 -11.51 34.26
N SER A 477 -1.59 -10.49 33.62
CA SER A 477 -1.30 -9.17 34.19
C SER A 477 -2.15 -8.06 33.55
N LEU A 478 -3.10 -8.39 32.69
CA LEU A 478 -4.03 -7.41 32.13
C LEU A 478 -4.77 -6.68 33.25
N GLY A 479 -4.66 -5.36 33.21
CA GLY A 479 -5.34 -4.41 34.10
C GLY A 479 -4.82 -4.40 35.54
N THR A 480 -3.74 -5.12 35.84
CA THR A 480 -3.10 -5.08 37.17
C THR A 480 -2.13 -3.89 37.28
N SER A 481 -1.58 -3.44 36.16
CA SER A 481 -0.71 -2.28 36.05
C SER A 481 -0.99 -1.49 34.76
N HIS A 482 -0.29 -0.37 34.61
CA HIS A 482 -0.41 0.46 33.42
C HIS A 482 0.07 -0.27 32.17
N HIS A 483 -0.79 -0.41 31.18
CA HIS A 483 -0.45 -0.97 29.87
C HIS A 483 -1.41 -0.46 28.80
N ILE A 484 -1.07 -0.73 27.54
CA ILE A 484 -1.83 -0.31 26.37
C ILE A 484 -2.04 -1.54 25.50
N ILE A 485 -3.27 -1.72 25.03
CA ILE A 485 -3.59 -2.66 23.96
C ILE A 485 -3.76 -1.86 22.67
N GLN A 486 -2.99 -2.18 21.65
CA GLN A 486 -2.93 -1.43 20.39
C GLN A 486 -2.91 -2.35 19.17
N GLU A 487 -3.74 -2.03 18.18
CA GLU A 487 -3.70 -2.68 16.87
C GLU A 487 -2.40 -2.33 16.13
N VAL A 488 -1.73 -3.34 15.58
CA VAL A 488 -0.55 -3.19 14.72
C VAL A 488 -0.98 -2.82 13.31
N GLU A 489 -0.25 -1.93 12.65
CA GLU A 489 -0.57 -1.45 11.28
C GLU A 489 -0.61 -2.60 10.26
N ASP A 490 0.34 -3.54 10.36
CA ASP A 490 0.37 -4.76 9.55
C ASP A 490 0.29 -6.01 10.46
N GLY A 491 -0.94 -6.52 10.63
CA GLY A 491 -1.18 -7.74 11.40
C GLY A 491 -0.70 -9.01 10.71
N GLN A 492 -0.44 -8.98 9.39
CA GLN A 492 0.01 -10.17 8.65
C GLN A 492 1.44 -10.53 9.02
N ILE A 493 2.32 -9.54 9.19
CA ILE A 493 3.70 -9.77 9.63
C ILE A 493 3.72 -10.52 10.99
N VAL A 494 2.85 -10.13 11.92
CA VAL A 494 2.76 -10.77 13.24
C VAL A 494 2.18 -12.18 13.13
N ALA A 495 1.16 -12.37 12.28
CA ALA A 495 0.55 -13.69 12.04
C ALA A 495 1.54 -14.67 11.40
N ASP A 496 2.34 -14.23 10.42
CA ASP A 496 3.30 -15.08 9.72
C ASP A 496 4.41 -15.56 10.66
N VAL A 497 4.94 -14.68 11.51
CA VAL A 497 5.93 -15.06 12.54
C VAL A 497 5.34 -16.03 13.55
N PHE A 498 4.11 -15.79 14.00
CA PHE A 498 3.42 -16.71 14.91
C PHE A 498 3.27 -18.11 14.28
N GLU A 499 2.85 -18.18 13.02
CA GLU A 499 2.66 -19.44 12.31
C GLU A 499 3.97 -20.21 12.12
N GLU A 500 5.06 -19.52 11.77
CA GLU A 500 6.39 -20.14 11.69
C GLU A 500 6.77 -20.79 13.04
N MET A 501 6.58 -20.07 14.15
CA MET A 501 6.87 -20.61 15.48
C MET A 501 5.94 -21.77 15.86
N TRP A 502 4.66 -21.66 15.49
CA TRP A 502 3.66 -22.69 15.72
C TRP A 502 4.02 -23.99 15.00
N GLU A 503 4.32 -23.92 13.70
CA GLU A 503 4.69 -25.05 12.87
C GLU A 503 5.96 -25.75 13.36
N GLN A 504 6.98 -24.99 13.78
CA GLN A 504 8.21 -25.58 14.33
C GLN A 504 7.97 -26.31 15.67
N SER A 505 7.01 -25.82 16.46
CA SER A 505 6.73 -26.31 17.81
C SER A 505 5.75 -27.48 17.85
N ILE A 506 4.70 -27.47 17.00
CA ILE A 506 3.61 -28.45 17.03
C ILE A 506 4.04 -29.85 16.56
N VAL A 507 5.15 -29.95 15.84
CA VAL A 507 5.72 -31.24 15.35
C VAL A 507 6.05 -32.19 16.50
N ASN A 508 6.41 -31.66 17.69
CA ASN A 508 6.63 -32.48 18.88
C ASN A 508 5.35 -32.55 19.72
N LYS A 509 4.77 -33.74 19.87
CA LYS A 509 3.55 -33.95 20.67
C LYS A 509 3.72 -33.61 22.15
N GLU A 510 4.93 -33.68 22.70
CA GLU A 510 5.22 -33.31 24.10
C GLU A 510 5.07 -31.80 24.37
N ASN A 511 5.02 -30.99 23.31
CA ASN A 511 4.76 -29.56 23.41
C ASN A 511 3.29 -29.25 23.60
N ILE A 512 2.38 -30.16 23.21
CA ILE A 512 0.94 -29.96 23.35
C ILE A 512 0.59 -30.10 24.84
N ILE A 513 0.15 -29.01 25.45
CA ILE A 513 -0.30 -28.98 26.85
C ILE A 513 -1.73 -29.52 26.92
N TRP A 514 -2.58 -29.03 26.03
CA TRP A 514 -3.98 -29.42 25.97
C TRP A 514 -4.53 -29.21 24.56
N LYS A 515 -5.48 -30.06 24.18
CA LYS A 515 -6.24 -29.95 22.93
C LYS A 515 -7.69 -30.31 23.24
N SER A 516 -8.64 -29.50 22.78
CA SER A 516 -10.05 -29.85 22.90
C SER A 516 -10.36 -31.12 22.10
N GLU A 517 -11.17 -32.00 22.67
CA GLU A 517 -11.64 -33.18 21.96
C GLU A 517 -12.71 -32.77 20.96
N SER A 518 -12.56 -33.22 19.72
CA SER A 518 -13.55 -33.01 18.66
C SER A 518 -14.82 -33.78 19.01
N SER A 519 -15.94 -33.06 19.14
CA SER A 519 -17.28 -33.63 19.21
C SER A 519 -17.68 -34.30 17.90
#